data_AF-A0A1Y3TF55-F1
#
_entry.id   AF-A0A1Y3TF55-F1
#
_cell.length_a   1.000
_cell.length_b   1.000
_cell.length_c   1.000
_cell.angle_alpha   90.00
_cell.angle_beta   90.00
_cell.angle_gamma   90.00
#
_symmetry.space_group_name_H-M   'P 1'
#
loop_
_entity.id
_entity.type
_entity.pdbx_description
1 polymer ?
#
loop_
_entity_poly.entity_id
_entity_poly.type
_entity_poly.pdbx_seq_one_letter_code
_entity_poly.pdbx_strand_id
1 'polypeptide(L)'
;MLLSRRRGGRSVQDVMGRKTYHQVMTELSPDEWVYGDLMTYVITHREETSTEKIRFVHKVPSDLIRNLKETKGKDIWICGGASIAEQLMQEGMIDRFYISVIPVLLGAGVRLFGELPEELGLRLMETRNYNGIVELRYERR
;
A
#
# COMPACT_ATOMS: atom_id res chain seq x y z
N MET A 1 -3.48 2.37 0.56
CA MET A 1 -3.12 3.75 0.14
C MET A 1 -2.68 3.72 -1.31
N LEU A 2 -2.74 4.86 -2.01
CA LEU A 2 -2.48 4.90 -3.45
C LEU A 2 -1.53 6.05 -3.82
N LEU A 3 -0.58 5.77 -4.71
CA LEU A 3 0.32 6.76 -5.31
C LEU A 3 0.02 6.89 -6.79
N SER A 4 -0.15 8.13 -7.23
CA SER A 4 -0.47 8.47 -8.61
C SER A 4 0.77 8.43 -9.49
N ARG A 5 0.60 8.01 -10.75
CA ARG A 5 1.63 8.11 -11.80
C ARG A 5 1.30 9.18 -12.82
N ARG A 6 2.33 9.83 -13.36
CA ARG A 6 2.19 10.87 -14.40
C ARG A 6 1.95 10.32 -15.82
N ARG A 7 2.15 9.02 -16.08
CA ARG A 7 2.04 8.43 -17.43
C ARG A 7 1.14 7.18 -17.43
N GLY A 8 -0.04 7.30 -18.03
CA GLY A 8 -1.05 6.24 -18.07
C GLY A 8 -0.58 4.96 -18.78
N GLY A 9 -0.91 3.82 -18.16
CA GLY A 9 -0.75 2.46 -18.67
C GLY A 9 -1.95 1.58 -18.27
N ARG A 10 -1.91 0.26 -18.52
CA ARG A 10 -3.07 -0.64 -18.25
C ARG A 10 -3.07 -1.28 -16.86
N SER A 11 -1.91 -1.46 -16.22
CA SER A 11 -1.77 -2.27 -14.99
C SER A 11 -1.47 -1.40 -13.75
N VAL A 12 -2.27 -1.60 -12.69
CA VAL A 12 -1.96 -1.14 -11.32
C VAL A 12 -0.82 -2.01 -10.79
N GLN A 13 0.07 -1.45 -9.98
CA GLN A 13 1.15 -2.20 -9.35
C GLN A 13 0.91 -2.24 -7.85
N ASP A 14 1.18 -3.38 -7.22
CA ASP A 14 1.06 -3.51 -5.78
C ASP A 14 2.44 -3.54 -5.12
N VAL A 15 2.56 -2.88 -3.97
CA VAL A 15 3.77 -2.82 -3.17
C VAL A 15 3.42 -3.26 -1.76
N MET A 16 4.13 -4.27 -1.28
CA MET A 16 3.96 -4.76 0.07
C MET A 16 5.26 -5.18 0.76
N GLY A 17 5.21 -5.31 2.07
CA GLY A 17 6.31 -5.84 2.87
C GLY A 17 6.21 -7.36 3.02
N ARG A 18 7.33 -8.01 3.34
CA ARG A 18 7.39 -9.47 3.52
C ARG A 18 6.38 -10.03 4.52
N LYS A 19 6.07 -9.32 5.61
CA LYS A 19 5.06 -9.76 6.59
C LYS A 19 3.66 -9.81 5.98
N THR A 20 3.27 -8.75 5.27
CA THR A 20 1.99 -8.69 4.55
C THR A 20 1.92 -9.76 3.47
N TYR A 21 2.98 -9.91 2.67
CA TYR A 21 3.09 -10.99 1.68
C TYR A 21 2.88 -12.38 2.29
N HIS A 22 3.57 -12.67 3.40
CA HIS A 22 3.44 -13.94 4.08
C HIS A 22 2.00 -14.19 4.55
N GLN A 23 1.37 -13.21 5.21
CA GLN A 23 -0.02 -13.33 5.66
C GLN A 23 -1.00 -13.55 4.50
N VAL A 24 -0.79 -12.88 3.36
CA VAL A 24 -1.59 -13.14 2.14
C VAL A 24 -1.46 -14.61 1.74
N MET A 25 -0.22 -15.11 1.64
CA MET A 25 0.05 -16.46 1.15
C MET A 25 -0.29 -17.59 2.13
N THR A 26 -0.44 -17.31 3.42
CA THR A 26 -0.65 -18.38 4.43
C THR A 26 -2.00 -18.31 5.13
N GLU A 27 -2.59 -17.13 5.25
CA GLU A 27 -3.80 -16.91 6.06
C GLU A 27 -4.96 -16.41 5.20
N LEU A 28 -4.74 -15.40 4.38
CA LEU A 28 -5.83 -14.72 3.67
C LEU A 28 -6.22 -15.43 2.37
N SER A 29 -5.24 -16.02 1.68
CA SER A 29 -5.46 -16.74 0.42
C SER A 29 -4.37 -17.78 0.17
N PRO A 30 -4.42 -18.90 0.90
CA PRO A 30 -3.41 -19.94 0.81
C PRO A 30 -3.43 -20.70 -0.52
N ASP A 31 -4.60 -20.76 -1.18
CA ASP A 31 -4.80 -21.57 -2.38
C ASP A 31 -4.60 -20.79 -3.68
N GLU A 32 -4.68 -19.46 -3.65
CA GLU A 32 -4.59 -18.62 -4.84
C GLU A 32 -3.98 -17.23 -4.60
N TRP A 33 -3.45 -16.62 -5.67
CA TRP A 33 -2.92 -15.27 -5.61
C TRP A 33 -4.02 -14.22 -5.83
N VAL A 34 -4.47 -13.57 -4.76
CA VAL A 34 -5.62 -12.62 -4.76
C VAL A 34 -5.44 -11.39 -5.65
N TYR A 35 -4.20 -11.00 -5.95
CA TYR A 35 -3.93 -9.83 -6.76
C TYR A 35 -3.94 -10.14 -8.26
N GLY A 36 -4.31 -11.36 -8.67
CA GLY A 36 -4.60 -11.71 -10.06
C GLY A 36 -3.39 -11.47 -10.98
N ASP A 37 -3.54 -10.54 -11.93
CA ASP A 37 -2.50 -10.17 -12.91
C ASP A 37 -1.70 -8.92 -12.53
N LEU A 38 -1.89 -8.41 -11.30
CA LEU A 38 -1.12 -7.26 -10.82
C LEU A 38 0.33 -7.68 -10.54
N MET A 39 1.27 -6.94 -11.14
CA MET A 39 2.68 -7.05 -10.77
C MET A 39 2.87 -6.57 -9.34
N THR A 40 3.38 -7.45 -8.48
CA THR A 40 3.55 -7.20 -7.06
C THR A 40 5.03 -7.13 -6.68
N TYR A 41 5.40 -6.07 -5.98
CA TYR A 41 6.74 -5.88 -5.44
C TYR A 41 6.73 -6.12 -3.94
N VAL A 42 7.51 -7.11 -3.49
CA VAL A 42 7.66 -7.46 -2.08
C VAL A 42 9.01 -6.93 -1.58
N ILE A 43 8.97 -5.93 -0.70
CA ILE A 43 10.17 -5.37 -0.08
C ILE A 43 10.62 -6.32 1.05
N THR A 44 11.84 -6.83 0.93
CA THR A 44 12.42 -7.79 1.89
C THR A 44 13.95 -7.75 1.88
N HIS A 45 14.56 -8.18 2.99
CA HIS A 45 16.00 -8.42 3.12
C HIS A 45 16.35 -9.91 2.95
N ARG A 46 15.34 -10.77 2.77
CA ARG A 46 15.54 -12.20 2.54
C ARG A 46 15.74 -12.48 1.06
N GLU A 47 16.60 -13.43 0.75
CA GLU A 47 16.70 -13.98 -0.58
C GLU A 47 15.48 -14.86 -0.86
N GLU A 48 14.74 -14.53 -1.91
CA GLU A 48 13.52 -15.20 -2.33
C GLU A 48 13.49 -15.20 -3.86
N THR A 49 12.93 -16.27 -4.46
CA THR A 49 12.89 -16.39 -5.92
C THR A 49 11.67 -15.66 -6.48
N SER A 50 11.91 -14.70 -7.36
CA SER A 50 10.84 -13.97 -8.04
C SER A 50 10.12 -14.86 -9.07
N THR A 51 8.81 -14.64 -9.24
CA THR A 51 7.95 -15.35 -10.21
C THR A 51 7.49 -14.41 -11.31
N GLU A 52 6.70 -14.84 -12.29
CA GLU A 52 6.19 -13.94 -13.33
C GLU A 52 5.45 -12.71 -12.76
N LYS A 53 4.72 -12.88 -11.65
CA LYS A 53 3.84 -11.87 -11.07
C LYS A 53 4.36 -11.22 -9.79
N ILE A 54 5.40 -11.80 -9.17
CA ILE A 54 5.92 -11.36 -7.87
C ILE A 54 7.42 -11.09 -8.00
N ARG A 55 7.84 -9.89 -7.59
CA ARG A 55 9.22 -9.43 -7.58
C ARG A 55 9.64 -9.16 -6.14
N PHE A 56 10.57 -9.96 -5.62
CA PHE A 56 11.20 -9.65 -4.33
C PHE A 56 12.31 -8.64 -4.55
N VAL A 57 12.30 -7.54 -3.80
CA VAL A 57 13.24 -6.43 -3.97
C VAL A 57 13.87 -6.03 -2.65
N HIS A 58 15.19 -5.79 -2.72
CA HIS A 58 15.98 -5.25 -1.63
C HIS A 58 16.21 -3.75 -1.88
N LYS A 59 15.18 -2.94 -1.62
CA LYS A 59 15.20 -1.49 -1.85
C LYS A 59 14.50 -0.77 -0.70
N VAL A 60 14.93 0.46 -0.43
CA VAL A 60 14.16 1.40 0.38
C VAL A 60 12.81 1.67 -0.31
N PRO A 61 11.69 1.76 0.42
CA PRO A 61 10.37 1.95 -0.20
C PRO A 61 10.30 3.12 -1.16
N SER A 62 10.85 4.27 -0.78
CA SER A 62 10.83 5.48 -1.62
C SER A 62 11.62 5.34 -2.92
N ASP A 63 12.77 4.66 -2.88
CA ASP A 63 13.55 4.36 -4.09
C ASP A 63 12.78 3.43 -5.04
N LEU A 64 12.11 2.42 -4.51
CA LEU A 64 11.25 1.57 -5.32
C LEU A 64 10.16 2.43 -5.97
N ILE A 65 9.44 3.24 -5.20
CA ILE A 65 8.39 4.11 -5.73
C ILE A 65 8.90 5.08 -6.79
N ARG A 66 10.06 5.71 -6.59
CA ARG A 66 10.69 6.60 -7.58
C ARG A 66 10.95 5.86 -8.89
N ASN A 67 11.63 4.72 -8.83
CA ASN A 67 11.90 3.87 -10.00
C ASN A 67 10.61 3.43 -10.71
N LEU A 68 9.61 3.04 -9.91
CA LEU A 68 8.31 2.64 -10.43
C LEU A 68 7.64 3.80 -11.18
N LYS A 69 7.61 5.02 -10.61
CA LYS A 69 7.03 6.21 -11.25
C LYS A 69 7.69 6.58 -12.60
N GLU A 70 8.92 6.15 -12.86
CA GLU A 70 9.61 6.34 -14.16
C GLU A 70 9.14 5.37 -15.25
N THR A 71 8.58 4.23 -14.87
CA THR A 71 8.04 3.23 -15.81
C THR A 71 6.60 3.57 -16.23
N LYS A 72 6.18 3.12 -17.42
CA LYS A 72 4.77 3.22 -17.85
C LYS A 72 3.89 2.34 -16.94
N GLY A 73 2.73 2.85 -16.50
CA GLY A 73 1.82 2.08 -15.62
C GLY A 73 0.66 2.90 -15.08
N LYS A 74 -0.28 2.27 -14.39
CA LYS A 74 -1.30 2.99 -13.59
C LYS A 74 -0.71 3.35 -12.22
N ASP A 75 -1.59 3.77 -11.32
CA ASP A 75 -1.29 4.04 -9.93
C ASP A 75 -0.64 2.83 -9.21
N ILE A 76 0.06 3.13 -8.13
CA ILE A 76 0.74 2.16 -7.27
C ILE A 76 -0.05 2.03 -5.99
N TRP A 77 -0.58 0.83 -5.71
CA TRP A 77 -1.21 0.50 -4.44
C TRP A 77 -0.13 0.13 -3.44
N ILE A 78 -0.15 0.77 -2.27
CA ILE A 78 0.53 0.29 -1.06
C ILE A 78 -0.43 -0.61 -0.29
N CYS A 79 -0.30 -1.92 -0.44
CA CYS A 79 -1.07 -2.90 0.32
C CYS A 79 -0.69 -2.88 1.81
N GLY A 80 0.60 -2.70 2.11
CA GLY A 80 1.08 -2.55 3.49
C GLY A 80 2.48 -3.14 3.70
N GLY A 81 2.97 -3.34 4.91
CA GLY A 81 2.33 -3.02 6.18
C GLY A 81 2.59 -1.57 6.62
N ALA A 82 2.24 -1.30 7.87
CA ALA A 82 2.37 0.02 8.49
C ALA A 82 3.77 0.64 8.30
N SER A 83 4.85 -0.14 8.43
CA SER A 83 6.22 0.36 8.24
C SER A 83 6.50 0.90 6.82
N ILE A 84 5.95 0.29 5.77
CA ILE A 84 6.12 0.80 4.40
C ILE A 84 5.28 2.06 4.20
N ALA A 85 4.04 2.04 4.68
CA ALA A 85 3.16 3.19 4.60
C ALA A 85 3.74 4.40 5.34
N GLU A 86 4.26 4.20 6.54
CA GLU A 86 4.89 5.23 7.37
C GLU A 86 6.11 5.86 6.69
N GLN A 87 7.04 5.05 6.17
CA GLN A 87 8.20 5.56 5.43
C GLN A 87 7.79 6.43 4.22
N LEU A 88 6.79 5.98 3.46
CA LEU A 88 6.29 6.73 2.31
C LEU A 88 5.51 7.99 2.70
N MET A 89 4.83 7.98 3.85
CA MET A 89 4.18 9.17 4.42
C MET A 89 5.19 10.19 4.92
N GLN A 90 6.26 9.77 5.58
CA GLN A 90 7.35 10.65 6.03
C GLN A 90 8.05 11.33 4.85
N GLU A 91 8.16 10.67 3.70
CA GLU A 91 8.65 11.27 2.45
C GLU A 91 7.57 11.99 1.63
N GLY A 92 6.35 12.13 2.16
CA GLY A 92 5.26 12.87 1.51
C GLY A 92 4.80 12.28 0.17
N MET A 93 4.98 10.97 -0.04
CA MET A 93 4.77 10.32 -1.34
C MET A 93 3.35 9.82 -1.59
N ILE A 94 2.51 9.73 -0.56
CA ILE A 94 1.14 9.22 -0.66
C ILE A 94 0.21 10.32 -1.17
N ASP A 95 -0.46 10.03 -2.29
CA ASP A 95 -1.37 10.98 -2.93
C ASP A 95 -2.81 10.82 -2.44
N ARG A 96 -3.25 9.56 -2.26
CA ARG A 96 -4.63 9.19 -1.92
C ARG A 96 -4.69 8.18 -0.79
N PHE A 97 -5.57 8.45 0.18
CA PHE A 97 -5.83 7.59 1.33
C PHE A 97 -7.20 6.97 1.19
N TYR A 98 -7.26 5.64 1.31
CA TYR A 98 -8.48 4.86 1.39
C TYR A 98 -8.48 4.24 2.78
N ILE A 99 -9.31 4.75 3.68
CA ILE A 99 -9.33 4.39 5.10
C ILE A 99 -10.69 3.81 5.44
N SER A 100 -10.71 2.57 5.90
CA SER A 100 -11.93 1.92 6.41
C SER A 100 -11.90 1.93 7.94
N VAL A 101 -12.90 2.54 8.55
CA VAL A 101 -13.10 2.54 10.00
C VAL A 101 -14.07 1.43 10.35
N ILE A 102 -13.58 0.45 11.10
CA ILE A 102 -14.35 -0.69 11.58
C ILE A 102 -14.85 -0.35 13.01
N PRO A 103 -16.11 -0.63 13.36
CA PRO A 103 -16.70 -0.25 14.65
C PRO A 103 -16.23 -1.17 15.80
N VAL A 104 -14.92 -1.24 16.01
CA VAL A 104 -14.27 -2.06 17.04
C VAL A 104 -13.19 -1.24 17.74
N LEU A 105 -13.19 -1.27 19.07
CA LEU A 105 -12.10 -0.74 19.89
C LEU A 105 -11.12 -1.85 20.20
N LEU A 106 -9.99 -1.88 19.50
CA LEU A 106 -9.01 -2.98 19.58
C LEU A 106 -8.16 -2.97 20.87
N GLY A 107 -8.06 -1.82 21.54
CA GLY A 107 -7.23 -1.63 22.73
C GLY A 107 -5.73 -1.49 22.43
N ALA A 108 -5.14 -2.46 21.75
CA ALA A 108 -3.72 -2.46 21.35
C ALA A 108 -3.52 -3.09 19.96
N GLY A 109 -2.41 -2.75 19.29
CA GLY A 109 -2.09 -3.34 17.98
C GLY A 109 -1.12 -2.49 17.16
N VAL A 110 -1.00 -2.85 15.87
CA VAL A 110 -0.20 -2.10 14.91
C VAL A 110 -0.99 -0.87 14.47
N ARG A 111 -0.45 0.32 14.73
CA ARG A 111 -1.04 1.58 14.29
C ARG A 111 -0.83 1.76 12.78
N LEU A 112 -1.87 2.22 12.08
CA LEU A 112 -1.78 2.53 10.64
C LEU A 112 -0.86 3.73 10.39
N PHE A 113 -0.95 4.74 11.26
CA PHE A 113 -0.13 5.95 11.22
C PHE A 113 0.71 6.02 12.50
N GLY A 114 2.02 6.13 12.32
CA GLY A 114 2.97 6.43 13.39
C GLY A 114 3.16 7.93 13.56
N GLU A 115 4.37 8.34 13.90
CA GLU A 115 4.72 9.75 14.01
C GLU A 115 5.01 10.35 12.64
N LEU A 116 4.42 11.52 12.37
CA LEU A 116 4.68 12.30 11.17
C LEU A 116 5.60 13.47 11.52
N PRO A 117 6.52 13.85 10.61
CA PRO A 117 7.43 14.97 10.84
C PRO A 117 6.71 16.32 10.93
N GLU A 118 5.55 16.43 10.28
CA GLU A 118 4.71 17.63 10.25
C GLU A 118 3.23 17.26 10.06
N GLU A 119 2.35 18.24 10.26
CA GLU A 119 0.92 18.08 10.03
C GLU A 119 0.63 17.82 8.54
N LEU A 120 -0.13 16.75 8.26
CA LEU A 120 -0.57 16.42 6.90
C LEU A 120 -2.03 16.81 6.69
N GLY A 121 -2.26 17.93 6.00
CA GLY A 121 -3.59 18.37 5.61
C GLY A 121 -4.24 17.44 4.59
N LEU A 122 -5.46 16.96 4.88
CA LEU A 122 -6.23 16.07 4.00
C LEU A 122 -7.58 16.67 3.61
N ARG A 123 -7.98 16.48 2.36
CA ARG A 123 -9.30 16.84 1.83
C ARG A 123 -10.14 15.59 1.69
N LEU A 124 -11.32 15.56 2.30
CA LEU A 124 -12.29 14.48 2.14
C LEU A 124 -12.87 14.54 0.73
N MET A 125 -12.77 13.44 0.00
CA MET A 125 -13.26 13.30 -1.36
C MET A 125 -14.54 12.48 -1.42
N GLU A 126 -14.64 11.44 -0.59
CA GLU A 126 -15.81 10.55 -0.58
C GLU A 126 -15.97 9.90 0.78
N THR A 127 -17.23 9.65 1.16
CA THR A 127 -17.59 8.81 2.30
C THR A 127 -18.59 7.77 1.84
N ARG A 128 -18.36 6.50 2.22
CA ARG A 128 -19.31 5.41 2.04
C ARG A 128 -19.53 4.71 3.37
N ASN A 129 -20.74 4.24 3.61
CA ASN A 129 -21.05 3.43 4.78
C ASN A 129 -21.79 2.15 4.37
N TYR A 130 -21.39 1.03 4.95
CA TYR A 130 -22.05 -0.26 4.75
C TYR A 130 -21.71 -1.19 5.91
N ASN A 131 -22.66 -2.00 6.38
CA ASN A 131 -22.46 -3.00 7.44
C ASN A 131 -21.73 -2.45 8.69
N GLY A 132 -21.98 -1.18 9.06
CA GLY A 132 -21.33 -0.50 10.19
C GLY A 132 -19.90 -0.01 9.92
N ILE A 133 -19.32 -0.32 8.75
CA ILE A 133 -18.01 0.18 8.30
C ILE A 133 -18.20 1.54 7.63
N VAL A 134 -17.29 2.47 7.90
CA VAL A 134 -17.20 3.76 7.19
C VAL A 134 -15.92 3.78 6.36
N GLU A 135 -16.04 3.90 5.05
CA GLU A 135 -14.93 4.14 4.14
C GLU A 135 -14.78 5.63 3.87
N LEU A 136 -13.57 6.12 4.01
CA LEU A 136 -13.19 7.51 3.80
C LEU A 136 -12.11 7.55 2.73
N ARG A 137 -12.34 8.37 1.69
CA ARG A 137 -11.34 8.65 0.66
C ARG A 137 -10.84 10.06 0.82
N TYR A 138 -9.53 10.21 1.01
CA TYR A 138 -8.88 11.51 1.14
C TYR A 138 -7.82 11.72 0.08
N GLU A 139 -7.60 12.97 -0.26
CA GLU A 139 -6.44 13.45 -1.02
C GLU A 139 -5.64 14.43 -0.16
N ARG A 140 -4.34 14.53 -0.43
CA ARG A 140 -3.49 15.57 0.18
C ARG A 140 -3.98 16.96 -0.25
N ARG A 141 -4.05 17.90 0.71
CA ARG A 141 -4.34 19.33 0.43
C ARG A 141 -3.16 20.04 -0.20
#